data_AF-A0A6J8AWJ5-F1
#
_entry.id   AF-A0A6J8AWJ5-F1
#
_cell.length_a   1.000
_cell.length_b   1.000
_cell.length_c   1.000
_cell.angle_alpha   90.00
_cell.angle_beta   90.00
_cell.angle_gamma   90.00
#
_symmetry.space_group_name_H-M   'P 1'
#
loop_
_entity.id
_entity.type
_entity.pdbx_description
1 polymer ?
#
loop_
_entity_poly.entity_id
_entity_poly.type
_entity_poly.pdbx_seq_one_letter_code
_entity_poly.pdbx_strand_id
1 'polypeptide(L)'
;MIQNFVNKNVNDWDVFIGILMSAYRSMIHPATGFTPNMMMLGREVILPNHIIFPFPEQSMFTNNNYVEKLQSQLEEIYHLARENLRASAQRQKKDYDTRVSQNQYNKGSLVYRLNQFCKKLTDKWLGPFVITEIFMMSDYICNWDNCKFEGTKNLAIRHVIITHAPPEEVPYFCTLCSFRATNLKAFERHLTTFRQHILLEKENSQTKEYLQISTESYNVTWGN
;
A
#
# COMPACT_ATOMS: atom_id res chain seq x y z
N MET A 1 8.73 -11.03 -10.51
CA MET A 1 9.18 -12.43 -10.72
C MET A 1 8.02 -13.29 -11.20
N ILE A 2 7.00 -13.60 -10.39
CA ILE A 2 5.87 -14.48 -10.78
C ILE A 2 5.16 -14.02 -12.06
N GLN A 3 4.88 -12.72 -12.20
CA GLN A 3 4.20 -12.17 -13.38
C GLN A 3 4.91 -12.48 -14.73
N ASN A 4 6.23 -12.72 -14.72
CA ASN A 4 6.98 -13.01 -15.95
C ASN A 4 6.87 -14.48 -16.38
N PHE A 5 6.46 -15.38 -15.48
CA PHE A 5 6.39 -16.83 -15.73
C PHE A 5 4.96 -17.34 -15.89
N VAL A 6 3.98 -16.49 -15.62
CA VAL A 6 2.57 -16.86 -15.63
C VAL A 6 1.97 -16.55 -16.99
N ASN A 7 1.21 -17.51 -17.54
CA ASN A 7 0.46 -17.35 -18.78
C ASN A 7 -0.54 -16.18 -18.70
N LYS A 8 -0.96 -15.65 -19.86
CA LYS A 8 -1.89 -14.50 -19.95
C LYS A 8 -3.16 -14.67 -19.10
N ASN A 9 -3.60 -15.91 -18.88
CA ASN A 9 -4.81 -16.25 -18.13
C ASN A 9 -4.58 -16.49 -16.63
N VAL A 10 -3.35 -16.39 -16.12
CA VAL A 10 -3.04 -16.44 -14.67
C VAL A 10 -3.49 -17.72 -13.96
N ASN A 11 -3.58 -18.85 -14.67
CA ASN A 11 -4.05 -20.12 -14.10
C ASN A 11 -2.94 -21.04 -13.58
N ASP A 12 -1.69 -20.87 -14.03
CA ASP A 12 -0.61 -21.84 -13.77
C ASP A 12 0.42 -21.36 -12.73
N TRP A 13 0.08 -20.34 -11.93
CA TRP A 13 1.04 -19.67 -11.03
C TRP A 13 1.51 -20.57 -9.88
N ASP A 14 0.67 -21.52 -9.47
CA ASP A 14 0.92 -22.49 -8.42
C ASP A 14 1.97 -23.53 -8.85
N VAL A 15 1.96 -23.93 -10.13
CA VAL A 15 2.97 -24.85 -10.69
C VAL A 15 4.38 -24.25 -10.61
N PHE A 16 4.53 -22.95 -10.89
CA PHE A 16 5.83 -22.28 -10.90
C PHE A 16 6.31 -21.81 -9.52
N ILE A 17 5.44 -21.79 -8.50
CA ILE A 17 5.78 -21.23 -7.18
C ILE A 17 6.99 -21.93 -6.57
N GLY A 18 7.06 -23.27 -6.66
CA GLY A 18 8.13 -24.05 -6.06
C GLY A 18 9.49 -23.75 -6.70
N ILE A 19 9.53 -23.68 -8.03
CA ILE A 19 10.73 -23.36 -8.80
C ILE A 19 11.21 -21.94 -8.50
N LEU A 20 10.29 -20.98 -8.50
CA LEU A 20 10.60 -19.58 -8.21
C LEU A 20 11.10 -19.39 -6.77
N MET A 21 10.50 -20.08 -5.80
CA MET A 21 10.95 -20.04 -4.42
C MET A 21 12.33 -20.68 -4.25
N SER A 22 12.62 -21.77 -4.96
CA SER A 22 13.96 -22.37 -5.00
C SER A 22 14.98 -21.37 -5.54
N ALA A 23 14.71 -20.78 -6.71
CA ALA A 23 15.57 -19.79 -7.33
C ALA A 23 15.82 -18.56 -6.43
N TYR A 24 14.76 -18.05 -5.79
CA TYR A 24 14.85 -16.93 -4.86
C TYR A 24 15.74 -17.27 -3.66
N ARG A 25 15.60 -18.46 -3.08
CA ARG A 25 16.39 -18.91 -1.92
C ARG A 25 17.87 -19.14 -2.23
N SER A 26 18.20 -19.44 -3.49
CA SER A 26 19.58 -19.63 -3.97
C SER A 26 20.23 -18.38 -4.53
N MET A 27 19.49 -17.29 -4.71
CA MET A 27 20.03 -16.06 -5.30
C MET A 27 20.57 -15.14 -4.21
N ILE A 28 21.73 -14.54 -4.45
CA ILE A 28 22.30 -13.54 -3.56
C ILE A 28 21.38 -12.32 -3.57
N HIS A 29 20.89 -11.94 -2.39
CA HIS A 29 20.01 -10.78 -2.27
C HIS A 29 20.85 -9.49 -2.17
N PRO A 30 20.69 -8.49 -3.06
CA PRO A 30 21.58 -7.32 -3.13
C PRO A 30 21.67 -6.49 -1.84
N ALA A 31 20.62 -6.51 -1.01
CA ALA A 31 20.61 -5.75 0.24
C ALA A 31 21.34 -6.45 1.38
N THR A 32 21.37 -7.78 1.41
CA THR A 32 22.04 -8.56 2.47
C THR A 32 23.43 -9.02 2.05
N GLY A 33 23.65 -9.22 0.74
CA GLY A 33 24.90 -9.78 0.19
C GLY A 33 25.00 -11.30 0.28
N PHE A 34 23.97 -11.96 0.82
CA PHE A 34 23.92 -13.42 1.00
C PHE A 34 22.65 -14.02 0.40
N THR A 35 22.66 -15.33 0.14
CA THR A 35 21.46 -16.05 -0.24
C THR A 35 20.58 -16.33 1.00
N PRO A 36 19.25 -16.44 0.85
CA PRO A 36 18.40 -16.89 1.93
C PRO A 36 18.77 -18.29 2.48
N ASN A 37 19.24 -19.20 1.63
CA ASN A 37 19.71 -20.53 2.06
C ASN A 37 20.90 -20.41 3.02
N MET A 38 21.91 -19.60 2.68
CA MET A 38 23.08 -19.36 3.52
C MET A 38 22.69 -18.77 4.88
N MET A 39 21.82 -17.77 4.90
CA MET A 39 21.40 -17.13 6.15
C MET A 39 20.55 -18.05 7.04
N MET A 40 19.76 -18.94 6.45
CA MET A 40 18.88 -19.85 7.19
C MET A 40 19.58 -21.12 7.66
N LEU A 41 20.42 -21.71 6.81
CA LEU A 41 21.01 -23.03 7.02
C LEU A 41 22.52 -22.98 7.33
N GLY A 42 23.17 -21.83 7.15
CA GLY A 42 24.63 -21.69 7.21
C GLY A 42 25.37 -22.38 6.05
N ARG A 43 24.63 -22.80 5.02
CA ARG A 43 25.16 -23.51 3.84
C ARG A 43 24.29 -23.28 2.63
N GLU A 44 24.89 -23.48 1.45
CA GLU A 44 24.14 -23.47 0.19
C GLU A 44 23.51 -24.83 -0.09
N VAL A 45 22.34 -24.80 -0.74
CA VAL A 45 21.68 -26.01 -1.24
C VAL A 45 22.25 -26.36 -2.61
N ILE A 46 22.44 -27.66 -2.87
CA ILE A 46 22.91 -28.14 -4.16
C ILE A 46 21.82 -27.89 -5.22
N LEU A 47 22.12 -26.96 -6.13
CA LEU A 47 21.33 -26.64 -7.32
C LEU A 47 21.67 -27.60 -8.47
N PRO A 48 20.76 -27.82 -9.42
CA PRO A 48 21.02 -28.62 -10.62
C PRO A 48 22.26 -28.17 -11.40
N ASN A 49 22.56 -26.87 -11.40
CA ASN A 49 23.74 -26.33 -12.07
C ASN A 49 25.07 -26.82 -11.44
N HIS A 50 25.06 -27.21 -10.17
CA HIS A 50 26.25 -27.75 -9.49
C HIS A 50 26.64 -29.15 -9.96
N ILE A 51 25.78 -29.84 -10.69
CA ILE A 51 26.11 -31.12 -11.34
C ILE A 51 27.14 -30.88 -12.46
N ILE A 52 26.99 -29.77 -13.19
CA ILE A 52 27.88 -29.39 -14.29
C ILE A 52 29.07 -28.58 -13.77
N PHE A 53 28.83 -27.70 -12.81
CA PHE A 53 29.84 -26.82 -12.20
C PHE A 53 29.97 -27.12 -10.71
N PRO A 54 30.84 -28.09 -10.33
CA PRO A 54 30.99 -28.49 -8.94
C PRO A 54 31.37 -27.29 -8.07
N PHE A 55 30.69 -27.16 -6.94
CA PHE A 55 30.99 -26.15 -5.93
C PHE A 55 32.22 -26.60 -5.13
N PRO A 56 33.13 -25.69 -4.72
CA PRO A 56 34.24 -26.06 -3.85
C PRO A 56 33.69 -26.72 -2.58
N GLU A 57 34.26 -27.86 -2.19
CA GLU A 57 33.79 -28.63 -1.04
C GLU A 57 33.68 -27.73 0.19
N GLN A 58 32.46 -27.54 0.70
CA GLN A 58 32.30 -27.02 2.06
C GLN A 58 32.85 -28.11 2.98
N SER A 59 33.94 -27.80 3.68
CA SER A 59 34.57 -28.69 4.64
C SER A 59 33.50 -29.26 5.57
N MET A 60 33.15 -30.53 5.40
CA MET A 60 32.23 -31.21 6.30
C MET A 60 32.86 -31.17 7.69
N PHE A 61 32.27 -30.41 8.62
CA PHE A 61 32.85 -30.27 9.95
C PHE A 61 32.84 -31.65 10.63
N THR A 62 34.02 -32.14 10.99
CA THR A 62 34.18 -33.40 11.72
C THR A 62 33.40 -33.35 13.04
N ASN A 63 32.72 -34.45 13.36
CA ASN A 63 31.50 -34.57 14.16
C ASN A 63 31.48 -34.09 15.63
N ASN A 64 32.53 -33.43 16.16
CA ASN A 64 32.49 -32.95 17.55
C ASN A 64 32.24 -31.44 17.73
N ASN A 65 32.54 -30.60 16.73
CA ASN A 65 32.40 -29.13 16.86
C ASN A 65 31.52 -28.49 15.77
N TYR A 66 30.69 -29.28 15.08
CA TYR A 66 29.83 -28.79 13.99
C TYR A 66 28.91 -27.66 14.46
N VAL A 67 28.24 -27.85 15.60
CA VAL A 67 27.23 -26.91 16.12
C VAL A 67 27.86 -25.57 16.48
N GLU A 68 28.98 -25.58 17.19
CA GLU A 68 29.70 -24.36 17.59
C GLU A 68 30.19 -23.58 16.37
N LYS A 69 30.79 -24.28 15.39
CA LYS A 69 31.26 -23.65 14.15
C LYS A 69 30.12 -23.06 13.33
N LEU A 70 29.00 -23.78 13.21
CA LEU A 70 27.81 -23.29 12.52
C LEU A 70 27.24 -22.04 13.20
N GLN A 71 27.19 -22.02 14.54
CA GLN A 71 26.73 -20.85 15.30
C GLN A 71 27.63 -19.64 15.04
N SER A 72 28.95 -19.79 15.17
CA SER A 72 29.89 -18.70 14.90
C SER A 72 29.80 -18.19 13.46
N GLN A 73 29.67 -19.09 12.48
CA GLN A 73 29.50 -18.71 11.08
C GLN A 73 28.21 -17.93 10.84
N LEU A 74 27.08 -18.41 11.40
CA LEU A 74 25.81 -17.71 11.28
C LEU A 74 25.87 -16.34 11.94
N GLU A 75 26.47 -16.22 13.14
CA GLU A 75 26.65 -14.93 13.81
C GLU A 75 27.42 -13.93 12.94
N GLU A 76 28.51 -14.37 12.31
CA GLU A 76 29.28 -13.55 11.38
C GLU A 76 28.47 -13.14 10.15
N ILE A 77 27.76 -14.08 9.51
CA ILE A 77 26.89 -13.83 8.35
C ILE A 77 25.81 -12.81 8.71
N TYR A 78 25.13 -12.97 9.85
CA TYR A 78 24.09 -12.04 10.29
C TYR A 78 24.64 -10.67 10.65
N HIS A 79 25.86 -10.61 11.21
CA HIS A 79 26.55 -9.34 11.46
C HIS A 79 26.78 -8.57 10.16
N LEU A 80 27.43 -9.21 9.18
CA LEU A 80 27.70 -8.63 7.86
C LEU A 80 26.42 -8.26 7.11
N ALA A 81 25.41 -9.14 7.13
CA ALA A 81 24.12 -8.87 6.51
C ALA A 81 23.45 -7.62 7.10
N ARG A 82 23.57 -7.40 8.42
CA ARG A 82 23.00 -6.20 9.08
C ARG A 82 23.73 -4.93 8.67
N GLU A 83 25.04 -4.97 8.51
CA GLU A 83 25.82 -3.84 7.99
C GLU A 83 25.44 -3.51 6.55
N ASN A 84 25.37 -4.53 5.68
CA ASN A 84 24.93 -4.39 4.30
C ASN A 84 23.51 -3.81 4.19
N LEU A 85 22.59 -4.26 5.05
CA LEU A 85 21.23 -3.74 5.11
C LEU A 85 21.20 -2.25 5.49
N ARG A 86 22.00 -1.83 6.48
CA ARG A 86 22.11 -0.41 6.86
C ARG A 86 22.63 0.44 5.70
N ALA A 87 23.70 -0.01 5.05
CA ALA A 87 24.28 0.69 3.90
C ALA A 87 23.32 0.72 2.70
N SER A 88 22.59 -0.37 2.45
CA SER A 88 21.57 -0.44 1.40
C SER A 88 20.41 0.52 1.69
N ALA A 89 19.92 0.56 2.93
CA ALA A 89 18.87 1.48 3.36
C ALA A 89 19.29 2.95 3.21
N GLN A 90 20.53 3.30 3.58
CA GLN A 90 21.08 4.64 3.39
C GLN A 90 21.18 5.03 1.91
N ARG A 91 21.65 4.12 1.05
CA ARG A 91 21.69 4.33 -0.40
C ARG A 91 20.29 4.53 -0.98
N GLN A 92 19.35 3.64 -0.64
CA GLN A 92 17.96 3.75 -1.08
C GLN A 92 17.32 5.07 -0.65
N LYS A 93 17.57 5.51 0.59
CA LYS A 93 17.10 6.81 1.08
C LYS A 93 17.69 7.96 0.26
N LYS A 94 19.01 7.98 0.06
CA LYS A 94 19.68 9.03 -0.72
C LYS A 94 19.15 9.09 -2.16
N ASP A 95 19.02 7.94 -2.81
CA ASP A 95 18.51 7.84 -4.18
C ASP A 95 17.06 8.31 -4.26
N TYR A 96 16.24 7.95 -3.27
CA TYR A 96 14.87 8.44 -3.15
C TYR A 96 14.85 9.96 -2.98
N ASP A 97 15.52 10.48 -1.96
CA ASP A 97 15.53 11.92 -1.64
C ASP A 97 16.04 12.77 -2.82
N THR A 98 17.01 12.26 -3.60
CA THR A 98 17.52 12.93 -4.81
C THR A 98 16.49 12.94 -5.96
N ARG A 99 15.67 11.88 -6.08
CA ARG A 99 14.65 11.75 -7.12
C ARG A 99 13.33 12.41 -6.74
N VAL A 100 13.13 12.76 -5.48
CA VAL A 100 11.95 13.50 -5.03
C VAL A 100 12.04 14.93 -5.57
N SER A 101 11.42 15.15 -6.73
CA SER A 101 11.06 16.49 -7.15
C SER A 101 9.99 17.01 -6.21
N GLN A 102 10.29 18.06 -5.45
CA GLN A 102 9.27 18.85 -4.79
C GLN A 102 8.52 19.64 -5.86
N ASN A 103 7.54 19.01 -6.50
CA ASN A 103 6.66 19.70 -7.43
C ASN A 103 5.92 20.78 -6.65
N GLN A 104 6.28 22.04 -6.89
CA GLN A 104 5.52 23.18 -6.42
C GLN A 104 4.28 23.29 -7.30
N TYR A 105 3.14 23.00 -6.70
CA TYR A 105 1.85 23.17 -7.34
C TYR A 105 1.36 24.60 -7.12
N ASN A 106 0.68 25.18 -8.12
CA ASN A 106 0.02 26.48 -8.00
C ASN A 106 -1.50 26.31 -8.09
N LYS A 107 -2.25 27.24 -7.49
CA LYS A 107 -3.71 27.29 -7.68
C LYS A 107 -3.98 27.45 -9.18
N GLY A 108 -4.92 26.67 -9.72
CA GLY A 108 -5.21 26.60 -11.15
C GLY A 108 -4.38 25.61 -11.96
N SER A 109 -3.37 24.94 -11.38
CA SER A 109 -2.62 23.90 -12.09
C SER A 109 -3.45 22.63 -12.31
N LEU A 110 -3.30 22.01 -13.48
CA LEU A 110 -3.92 20.71 -13.80
C LEU A 110 -3.08 19.57 -13.22
N VAL A 111 -3.71 18.67 -12.49
CA VAL A 111 -3.06 17.51 -11.86
C VAL A 111 -3.87 16.24 -12.04
N TYR A 112 -3.16 15.12 -12.10
CA TYR A 112 -3.76 13.79 -12.02
C TYR A 112 -3.69 13.28 -10.59
N ARG A 113 -4.79 12.71 -10.10
CA ARG A 113 -4.89 12.13 -8.76
C ARG A 113 -4.76 10.62 -8.84
N LEU A 114 -3.94 10.02 -7.97
CA LEU A 114 -3.85 8.56 -7.87
C LEU A 114 -5.22 7.99 -7.46
N ASN A 115 -5.72 7.03 -8.22
CA ASN A 115 -6.95 6.33 -7.88
C ASN A 115 -6.68 5.33 -6.76
N GLN A 116 -7.19 5.62 -5.57
CA GLN A 116 -6.98 4.80 -4.37
C GLN A 116 -7.69 3.44 -4.44
N PHE A 117 -8.61 3.26 -5.40
CA PHE A 117 -9.42 2.06 -5.58
C PHE A 117 -8.98 1.23 -6.79
N CYS A 118 -7.78 1.49 -7.34
CA CYS A 118 -7.29 0.72 -8.48
C CYS A 118 -7.20 -0.77 -8.17
N LYS A 119 -7.83 -1.57 -9.02
CA LYS A 119 -7.47 -2.98 -9.16
C LYS A 119 -6.24 -3.07 -10.07
N LYS A 120 -5.53 -4.20 -10.05
CA LYS A 120 -4.26 -4.42 -10.78
C LYS A 120 -4.32 -4.12 -12.29
N LEU A 121 -5.53 -4.06 -12.87
CA LEU A 121 -5.82 -3.85 -14.29
C LEU A 121 -6.60 -2.56 -14.61
N THR A 122 -6.87 -1.68 -13.65
CA THR A 122 -7.57 -0.39 -13.90
C THR A 122 -6.59 0.77 -13.93
N ASP A 123 -6.97 1.85 -14.61
CA ASP A 123 -6.12 3.05 -14.71
C ASP A 123 -5.76 3.64 -13.35
N LYS A 124 -4.44 3.85 -13.18
CA LYS A 124 -3.85 4.30 -11.92
C LYS A 124 -4.14 5.76 -11.59
N TRP A 125 -4.40 6.57 -12.61
CA TRP A 125 -4.50 8.01 -12.51
C TRP A 125 -5.89 8.47 -12.95
N LEU A 126 -6.55 9.26 -12.11
CA LEU A 126 -7.79 9.97 -12.44
C LEU A 126 -7.46 11.41 -12.78
N GLY A 127 -8.15 11.97 -13.75
CA GLY A 127 -8.04 13.39 -14.07
C GLY A 127 -8.37 13.70 -15.52
N PRO A 128 -8.09 14.93 -15.96
CA PRO A 128 -7.37 15.98 -15.20
C PRO A 128 -8.26 16.70 -14.16
N PHE A 129 -7.69 17.07 -13.02
CA PHE A 129 -8.33 17.91 -11.98
C PHE A 129 -7.62 19.26 -11.87
N VAL A 130 -8.31 20.31 -11.41
CA VAL A 130 -7.75 21.64 -11.17
C VAL A 130 -7.54 21.85 -9.67
N ILE A 131 -6.39 22.38 -9.28
CA ILE A 131 -6.12 22.75 -7.89
C ILE A 131 -6.86 24.06 -7.55
N THR A 132 -7.89 23.99 -6.71
CA THR A 132 -8.61 25.17 -6.23
C THR A 132 -7.83 25.89 -5.14
N GLU A 133 -7.30 25.14 -4.17
CA GLU A 133 -6.58 25.69 -3.03
C GLU A 133 -5.32 24.91 -2.67
N ILE A 134 -4.31 25.63 -2.18
CA ILE A 134 -3.06 25.05 -1.69
C ILE A 134 -2.92 25.46 -0.25
N PHE A 135 -2.86 24.45 0.62
CA PHE A 135 -2.60 24.63 2.03
C PHE A 135 -1.09 24.50 2.26
N MET A 136 -0.41 25.63 2.53
CA MET A 136 0.98 25.59 2.99
C MET A 136 1.02 25.07 4.42
N MET A 137 1.64 23.92 4.59
CA MET A 137 1.65 23.17 5.85
C MET A 137 2.88 23.56 6.68
N SER A 138 2.86 24.74 7.30
CA SER A 138 3.74 25.03 8.44
C SER A 138 2.96 24.72 9.71
N ASP A 139 3.42 23.72 10.45
CA ASP A 139 2.91 23.26 11.75
C ASP A 139 1.44 22.84 11.73
N TYR A 140 1.19 21.52 11.59
CA TYR A 140 0.13 20.66 12.17
C TYR A 140 -1.14 21.25 12.83
N ILE A 141 -1.58 22.42 12.40
CA ILE A 141 -2.61 23.27 12.97
C ILE A 141 -3.57 23.57 11.82
N CYS A 142 -4.86 23.44 12.09
CA CYS A 142 -5.88 23.84 11.13
C CYS A 142 -5.93 25.37 11.07
N ASN A 143 -5.45 25.98 9.98
CA ASN A 143 -5.44 27.43 9.79
C ASN A 143 -6.81 28.02 9.37
N TRP A 144 -7.91 27.32 9.64
CA TRP A 144 -9.27 27.81 9.36
C TRP A 144 -9.78 28.63 10.55
N ASP A 145 -10.47 29.74 10.28
CA ASP A 145 -10.97 30.64 11.33
C ASP A 145 -11.74 29.88 12.42
N ASN A 146 -11.31 30.06 13.68
CA ASN A 146 -11.83 29.41 14.89
C ASN A 146 -11.61 27.88 15.03
N CYS A 147 -10.77 27.24 14.21
CA CYS A 147 -10.42 25.83 14.39
C CYS A 147 -9.11 25.64 15.17
N LYS A 148 -9.16 25.01 16.35
CA LYS A 148 -7.99 24.72 17.20
C LYS A 148 -7.46 23.29 17.04
N PHE A 149 -7.72 22.64 15.90
CA PHE A 149 -7.30 21.26 15.71
C PHE A 149 -5.78 21.17 15.54
N GLU A 150 -5.13 20.42 16.43
CA GLU A 150 -3.71 20.09 16.36
C GLU A 150 -3.53 18.57 16.23
N GLY A 151 -2.66 18.13 15.31
CA GLY A 151 -2.38 16.71 15.15
C GLY A 151 -1.45 16.38 13.99
N THR A 152 -1.03 15.11 13.87
CA THR A 152 -0.11 14.69 12.79
C THR A 152 -0.62 15.04 11.39
N LYS A 153 0.28 15.14 10.40
CA LYS A 153 -0.02 15.55 9.00
C LYS A 153 -1.31 14.95 8.46
N ASN A 154 -1.44 13.62 8.59
CA ASN A 154 -2.57 12.87 8.04
C ASN A 154 -3.87 13.15 8.78
N LEU A 155 -3.81 13.45 10.08
CA LEU A 155 -4.98 13.82 10.88
C LEU A 155 -5.44 15.25 10.57
N ALA A 156 -4.51 16.20 10.43
CA ALA A 156 -4.83 17.58 10.04
C ALA A 156 -5.49 17.63 8.65
N ILE A 157 -4.95 16.89 7.67
CA ILE A 157 -5.55 16.80 6.32
C ILE A 157 -6.96 16.17 6.40
N ARG A 158 -7.13 15.07 7.13
CA ARG A 158 -8.45 14.44 7.31
C ARG A 158 -9.44 15.38 7.98
N HIS A 159 -9.00 16.11 9.01
CA HIS A 159 -9.82 17.09 9.71
C HIS A 159 -10.30 18.19 8.76
N VAL A 160 -9.41 18.76 7.96
CA VAL A 160 -9.77 19.79 6.97
C VAL A 160 -10.80 19.28 5.97
N ILE A 161 -10.59 18.08 5.42
CA ILE A 161 -11.52 17.47 4.45
C ILE A 161 -12.89 17.19 5.08
N ILE A 162 -12.94 16.76 6.34
CA ILE A 162 -14.22 16.40 6.99
C ILE A 162 -14.95 17.63 7.49
N THR A 163 -14.25 18.53 8.19
CA THR A 163 -14.87 19.61 8.96
C THR A 163 -15.09 20.87 8.13
N HIS A 164 -14.15 21.20 7.23
CA HIS A 164 -14.11 22.50 6.55
C HIS A 164 -14.48 22.43 5.07
N ALA A 165 -14.25 21.29 4.39
CA ALA A 165 -14.61 21.18 2.98
C ALA A 165 -16.14 21.23 2.76
N PRO A 166 -16.60 21.84 1.66
CA PRO A 166 -18.00 21.80 1.27
C PRO A 166 -18.45 20.34 1.00
N PRO A 167 -19.73 19.99 1.19
CA PRO A 167 -20.21 18.60 1.09
C PRO A 167 -19.85 17.91 -0.24
N GLU A 168 -19.82 18.68 -1.33
CA GLU A 168 -19.51 18.23 -2.69
C GLU A 168 -18.05 17.77 -2.85
N GLU A 169 -17.14 18.25 -2.01
CA GLU A 169 -15.72 17.91 -2.03
C GLU A 169 -15.36 16.80 -1.02
N VAL A 170 -16.29 16.42 -0.14
CA VAL A 170 -16.10 15.33 0.82
C VAL A 170 -16.31 13.99 0.12
N PRO A 171 -15.34 13.03 0.19
CA PRO A 171 -15.43 11.76 -0.53
C PRO A 171 -16.70 10.94 -0.24
N TYR A 172 -17.22 11.01 0.98
CA TYR A 172 -18.46 10.35 1.38
C TYR A 172 -19.22 11.26 2.34
N PHE A 173 -20.43 11.67 1.98
CA PHE A 173 -21.31 12.42 2.87
C PHE A 173 -22.72 11.82 2.87
N CYS A 174 -23.37 11.86 4.03
CA CYS A 174 -24.77 11.47 4.17
C CYS A 174 -25.64 12.70 4.00
N THR A 175 -26.56 12.64 3.03
CA THR A 175 -27.57 13.70 2.77
C THR A 175 -28.61 13.80 3.88
N LEU A 176 -28.72 12.79 4.74
CA LEU A 176 -29.79 12.68 5.73
C LEU A 176 -29.39 13.13 7.14
N CYS A 177 -28.10 13.10 7.49
CA CYS A 177 -27.67 13.40 8.86
C CYS A 177 -26.32 14.14 8.95
N SER A 178 -25.89 14.82 7.89
CA SER A 178 -24.65 15.60 7.82
C SER A 178 -23.37 14.80 8.15
N PHE A 179 -23.43 13.46 8.16
CA PHE A 179 -22.28 12.61 8.42
C PHE A 179 -21.29 12.70 7.26
N ARG A 180 -19.99 12.80 7.57
CA ARG A 180 -18.90 12.99 6.61
C ARG A 180 -17.78 12.00 6.87
N ALA A 181 -17.24 11.38 5.83
CA ALA A 181 -16.17 10.40 5.94
C ALA A 181 -15.17 10.48 4.78
N THR A 182 -13.93 10.09 5.07
CA THR A 182 -12.85 9.96 4.08
C THR A 182 -12.69 8.53 3.54
N ASN A 183 -13.38 7.54 4.13
CA ASN A 183 -13.28 6.12 3.77
C ASN A 183 -14.67 5.48 3.63
N LEU A 184 -14.86 4.73 2.54
CA LEU A 184 -16.07 3.98 2.23
C LEU A 184 -16.53 3.08 3.38
N LYS A 185 -15.63 2.35 4.05
CA LYS A 185 -16.00 1.44 5.16
C LYS A 185 -16.65 2.19 6.33
N ALA A 186 -16.20 3.42 6.60
CA ALA A 186 -16.79 4.24 7.67
C ALA A 186 -18.19 4.73 7.26
N PHE A 187 -18.37 5.08 5.99
CA PHE A 187 -19.66 5.45 5.42
C PHE A 187 -20.64 4.28 5.36
N GLU A 188 -20.21 3.09 4.93
CA GLU A 188 -21.02 1.87 4.91
C GLU A 188 -21.50 1.51 6.32
N ARG A 189 -20.59 1.56 7.32
CA ARG A 189 -20.98 1.39 8.72
C ARG A 189 -22.05 2.38 9.12
N HIS A 190 -21.84 3.67 8.84
CA HIS A 190 -22.82 4.71 9.11
C HIS A 190 -24.17 4.41 8.43
N LEU A 191 -24.20 4.02 7.15
CA LEU A 191 -25.42 3.64 6.45
C LEU A 191 -26.11 2.42 7.06
N THR A 192 -25.36 1.44 7.58
CA THR A 192 -25.94 0.29 8.28
C THR A 192 -26.57 0.69 9.60
N THR A 193 -25.92 1.54 10.40
CA THR A 193 -26.49 2.06 11.66
C THR A 193 -27.69 2.97 11.39
N PHE A 194 -27.61 3.78 10.33
CA PHE A 194 -28.70 4.66 9.92
C PHE A 194 -29.91 3.87 9.42
N ARG A 195 -29.70 2.78 8.66
CA ARG A 195 -30.77 1.84 8.28
C ARG A 195 -31.43 1.19 9.50
N GLN A 196 -30.66 0.85 10.53
CA GLN A 196 -31.20 0.30 11.78
C GLN A 196 -32.07 1.35 12.51
N HIS A 197 -31.63 2.62 12.58
CA HIS A 197 -32.43 3.70 13.18
C HIS A 197 -33.75 3.96 12.43
N ILE A 198 -33.74 4.01 11.08
CA ILE A 198 -34.98 4.19 10.30
C ILE A 198 -35.94 3.00 10.47
N LEU A 199 -35.43 1.77 10.57
CA LEU A 199 -36.29 0.60 10.79
C LEU A 199 -36.92 0.59 12.18
N LEU A 200 -36.20 1.06 13.21
CA LEU A 200 -36.73 1.21 14.58
C LEU A 200 -37.72 2.37 14.71
N GLU A 201 -37.54 3.48 13.98
CA GLU A 201 -38.51 4.58 13.93
C GLU A 201 -39.77 4.21 13.13
N LYS A 202 -39.65 3.35 12.12
CA LYS A 202 -40.80 2.83 11.33
C LYS A 202 -41.71 1.87 12.12
N GLU A 203 -41.25 1.30 13.23
CA GLU A 203 -42.12 0.51 14.13
C GLU A 203 -42.90 1.38 15.13
N ASN A 204 -42.53 2.64 15.33
CA ASN A 204 -43.07 3.51 16.38
C ASN A 204 -43.94 4.67 15.91
N SER A 205 -44.25 4.78 14.62
CA SER A 205 -45.16 5.81 14.13
C SER A 205 -45.93 5.32 12.91
N GLN A 206 -47.20 4.96 13.14
CA GLN A 206 -48.18 4.85 12.07
C GLN A 206 -48.30 6.19 11.34
N THR A 207 -48.31 6.10 10.01
CA THR A 207 -48.84 7.03 9.00
C THR A 207 -47.88 7.96 8.25
N LYS A 208 -47.87 7.67 6.93
CA LYS A 208 -47.80 8.53 5.74
C LYS A 208 -46.44 8.86 5.10
N GLU A 209 -46.32 8.24 3.91
CA GLU A 209 -45.87 8.80 2.63
C GLU A 209 -44.58 9.63 2.63
N TYR A 210 -43.54 9.11 1.97
CA TYR A 210 -42.74 9.80 0.94
C TYR A 210 -41.48 8.98 0.66
N LEU A 211 -41.58 7.99 -0.24
CA LEU A 211 -40.43 7.45 -0.97
C LEU A 211 -40.89 7.03 -2.37
N GLN A 212 -40.98 8.01 -3.28
CA GLN A 212 -40.93 7.77 -4.73
C GLN A 212 -39.67 8.45 -5.30
N ILE A 213 -38.71 7.59 -5.68
CA ILE A 213 -37.92 7.59 -6.92
C ILE A 213 -37.01 8.80 -7.22
N SER A 214 -35.70 8.51 -7.29
CA SER A 214 -34.93 8.73 -8.53
C SER A 214 -33.77 7.73 -8.64
N THR A 215 -34.12 6.52 -9.08
CA THR A 215 -33.22 5.69 -9.89
C THR A 215 -33.28 6.23 -11.32
N GLU A 216 -32.42 7.19 -11.67
CA GLU A 216 -32.15 7.50 -13.07
C GLU A 216 -30.73 7.02 -13.41
N SER A 217 -30.72 5.78 -13.91
CA SER A 217 -29.92 5.33 -15.05
C SER A 217 -28.96 6.37 -15.64
N TYR A 218 -27.65 6.13 -15.42
CA TYR A 218 -26.59 6.66 -16.27
C TYR A 218 -26.77 6.16 -17.70
N ASN A 219 -27.45 6.96 -18.53
CA ASN A 219 -27.39 6.87 -19.97
C ASN A 219 -26.16 7.65 -20.44
N VAL A 220 -25.12 6.90 -20.83
CA VAL A 220 -23.98 7.42 -21.56
C VAL A 220 -24.43 7.63 -23.01
N THR A 221 -24.55 8.88 -23.43
CA THR A 221 -24.67 9.25 -24.84
C THR A 221 -23.28 9.55 -25.40
N TRP A 222 -22.87 8.79 -26.41
CA TRP A 222 -21.75 9.13 -27.30
C TRP A 222 -22.31 9.82 -28.55
N GLY A 223 -21.65 10.89 -29.00
CA GLY A 223 -21.86 11.53 -30.30
C GLY A 223 -21.34 12.97 -30.25
N ASN A 224 -20.46 13.45 -31.13
CA ASN A 224 -19.82 12.91 -32.34
C ASN A 224 -18.38 13.42 -32.39
#